data_AF-A0A3A1WTU3-F1
#
_entry.id   AF-A0A3A1WTU3-F1
#
_cell.length_a   1.000
_cell.length_b   1.000
_cell.length_c   1.000
_cell.angle_alpha   90.00
_cell.angle_beta   90.00
_cell.angle_gamma   90.00
#
_symmetry.space_group_name_H-M   'P 1'
#
loop_
_entity.id
_entity.type
_entity.pdbx_description
1 polymer ?
#
loop_
_entity_poly.entity_id
_entity_poly.type
_entity_poly.pdbx_seq_one_letter_code
_entity_poly.pdbx_strand_id
1 'polypeptide(L)'
;MIENAESNHQCIRPITSAQKQYAYRCVKKGTFVRTFRNLCARTEYWQKLYPSEKMRHIAISLMEIYPEWKFTGLTAAALLGYDIVENYDDVEDGSDNIQCNFSPSVSSTKIYIRSSVHKSANDNPYLHRIMRTCKELDGTSDDVRIVQPSRKYDGQLITLPHSSDRVSYEIRSHIVDKSTMLFDVANTVNFRTALPIFDSAARDNVNFNKVLEICGRRYGASAGGRRNGCANEFQYVNDVYDEYGSFNEEYEDLRTREKSVISANSAESFANAFAGGGFGKSCSKEYSLLRLRRLCFFKNGLSENGGESFARGTMIDLGFMVPELQHEFVAPNSRVKYRCDFLWRVSGGGLIVGELDGYDKYFVDSTNSTHANINFNSSSDTQMLRNSYNQAAINRNIDRQAERESVLFRECGVSKIVRFNFADVVGVKNLERKLVEAGVPRIMRVG
;
A
#
# COMPACT_ATOMS: atom_id res chain seq x y z
N MET A 1 11.34 3.04 -31.08
CA MET A 1 11.92 2.48 -29.83
C MET A 1 11.45 3.25 -28.61
N ILE A 2 11.69 4.57 -28.57
CA ILE A 2 11.36 5.40 -27.41
C ILE A 2 9.85 5.44 -27.16
N GLU A 3 9.07 5.89 -28.15
CA GLU A 3 7.60 5.99 -28.03
C GLU A 3 6.93 4.63 -27.78
N ASN A 4 7.43 3.57 -28.42
CA ASN A 4 6.94 2.20 -28.19
C ASN A 4 7.22 1.70 -26.76
N ALA A 5 8.35 2.09 -26.15
CA ALA A 5 8.64 1.72 -24.77
C ALA A 5 7.70 2.45 -23.79
N GLU A 6 7.44 3.73 -24.02
CA GLU A 6 6.53 4.53 -23.18
C GLU A 6 5.08 4.07 -23.32
N SER A 7 4.61 3.76 -24.55
CA SER A 7 3.26 3.25 -24.77
C SER A 7 3.02 1.87 -24.17
N ASN A 8 4.06 1.04 -24.09
CA ASN A 8 3.99 -0.30 -23.52
C ASN A 8 4.32 -0.34 -22.03
N HIS A 9 4.49 0.83 -21.38
CA HIS A 9 4.87 0.95 -19.98
C HIS A 9 6.16 0.19 -19.60
N GLN A 10 7.17 0.30 -20.47
CA GLN A 10 8.47 -0.36 -20.35
C GLN A 10 9.61 0.66 -20.34
N CYS A 11 10.73 0.28 -19.73
CA CYS A 11 12.00 0.99 -19.92
C CYS A 11 12.60 0.70 -21.30
N ILE A 12 13.36 1.66 -21.83
CA ILE A 12 14.14 1.50 -23.04
C ILE A 12 15.31 0.55 -22.75
N ARG A 13 15.44 -0.51 -23.56
CA ARG A 13 16.54 -1.48 -23.51
C ARG A 13 17.43 -1.32 -24.76
N PRO A 14 18.61 -0.69 -24.65
CA PRO A 14 19.57 -0.62 -25.74
C PRO A 14 20.25 -1.99 -25.96
N ILE A 15 20.00 -2.63 -27.11
CA ILE A 15 20.50 -3.98 -27.42
C ILE A 15 21.81 -3.88 -28.23
N THR A 16 21.79 -3.11 -29.32
CA THR A 16 22.94 -3.00 -30.24
C THR A 16 24.00 -2.02 -29.72
N SER A 17 25.25 -2.14 -30.20
CA SER A 17 26.34 -1.23 -29.80
C SER A 17 26.02 0.24 -30.13
N ALA A 18 25.39 0.49 -31.29
CA ALA A 18 24.94 1.83 -31.67
C ALA A 18 23.88 2.38 -30.72
N GLN A 19 22.89 1.56 -30.33
CA GLN A 19 21.86 1.95 -29.37
C GLN A 19 22.45 2.23 -27.99
N LYS A 20 23.38 1.38 -27.52
CA LYS A 20 24.08 1.58 -26.24
C LYS A 20 24.88 2.88 -26.24
N GLN A 21 25.60 3.18 -27.31
CA GLN A 21 26.37 4.42 -27.43
C GLN A 21 25.46 5.66 -27.51
N TYR A 22 24.34 5.56 -28.23
CA TYR A 22 23.33 6.62 -28.26
C TYR A 22 22.74 6.88 -26.87
N ALA A 23 22.26 5.82 -26.19
CA ALA A 23 21.72 5.92 -24.84
C ALA A 23 22.74 6.51 -23.86
N TYR A 24 24.01 6.10 -23.94
CA TYR A 24 25.09 6.67 -23.13
C TYR A 24 25.25 8.19 -23.36
N ARG A 25 25.25 8.64 -24.61
CA ARG A 25 25.33 10.08 -24.95
C ARG A 25 24.12 10.84 -24.40
N CYS A 26 22.92 10.28 -24.52
CA CYS A 26 21.69 10.88 -23.98
C CYS A 26 21.70 10.97 -22.45
N VAL A 27 22.18 9.93 -21.76
CA VAL A 27 22.34 9.95 -20.29
C VAL A 27 23.37 10.99 -19.88
N LYS A 28 24.51 11.08 -20.58
CA LYS A 28 25.53 12.12 -20.30
C LYS A 28 25.00 13.54 -20.52
N LYS A 29 24.09 13.73 -21.48
CA LYS A 29 23.42 15.01 -21.75
C LYS A 29 22.25 15.29 -20.79
N GLY A 30 21.82 14.32 -19.98
CA GLY A 30 20.69 14.44 -19.07
C GLY A 30 19.31 14.31 -19.74
N THR A 31 19.24 14.04 -21.05
CA THR A 31 17.96 13.84 -21.74
C THR A 31 17.34 12.49 -21.39
N PHE A 32 18.18 11.52 -21.03
CA PHE A 32 17.78 10.22 -20.51
C PHE A 32 18.28 10.04 -19.08
N VAL A 33 17.56 9.25 -18.30
CA VAL A 33 17.97 8.76 -16.98
C VAL A 33 18.22 7.27 -17.05
N ARG A 34 19.27 6.79 -16.38
CA ARG A 34 19.49 5.34 -16.21
C ARG A 34 18.55 4.83 -15.12
N THR A 35 17.59 3.99 -15.48
CA THR A 35 16.55 3.49 -14.56
C THR A 35 17.02 2.24 -13.83
N PHE A 36 17.72 1.35 -14.54
CA PHE A 36 18.34 0.15 -14.00
C PHE A 36 19.58 -0.20 -14.83
N ARG A 37 20.32 -1.24 -14.45
CA ARG A 37 21.46 -1.71 -15.24
C ARG A 37 20.99 -2.08 -16.65
N ASN A 38 21.57 -1.44 -17.67
CA ASN A 38 21.22 -1.56 -19.08
C ASN A 38 19.80 -1.09 -19.47
N LEU A 39 19.09 -0.38 -18.59
CA LEU A 39 17.78 0.20 -18.86
C LEU A 39 17.83 1.73 -18.71
N CYS A 40 17.10 2.43 -19.56
CA CYS A 40 16.96 3.88 -19.48
C CYS A 40 15.53 4.33 -19.80
N ALA A 41 15.23 5.58 -19.48
CA ALA A 41 13.98 6.25 -19.85
C ALA A 41 14.29 7.72 -20.20
N ARG A 42 13.40 8.38 -20.95
CA ARG A 42 13.49 9.83 -21.11
C ARG A 42 13.28 10.51 -19.76
N THR A 43 14.12 11.49 -19.45
CA THR A 43 14.11 12.18 -18.15
C THR A 43 12.75 12.84 -17.89
N GLU A 44 12.21 13.56 -18.87
CA GLU A 44 10.92 14.26 -18.77
C GLU A 44 9.74 13.34 -18.53
N TYR A 45 9.73 12.17 -19.16
CA TYR A 45 8.70 11.15 -18.97
C TYR A 45 8.85 10.51 -17.59
N TRP A 46 10.07 10.07 -17.26
CA TRP A 46 10.36 9.38 -16.00
C TRP A 46 10.03 10.23 -14.77
N GLN A 47 10.32 11.53 -14.81
CA GLN A 47 10.04 12.44 -13.69
C GLN A 47 8.54 12.58 -13.37
N LYS A 48 7.67 12.34 -14.37
CA LYS A 48 6.22 12.46 -14.20
C LYS A 48 5.59 11.21 -13.61
N LEU A 49 6.24 10.06 -13.74
CA LEU A 49 5.72 8.78 -13.25
C LEU A 49 5.70 8.72 -11.72
N TYR A 50 4.61 8.17 -11.18
CA TYR A 50 4.52 7.78 -9.79
C TYR A 50 5.52 6.65 -9.47
N PRO A 51 5.91 6.50 -8.19
CA PRO A 51 6.80 5.44 -7.75
C PRO A 51 6.41 4.03 -8.21
N SER A 52 5.12 3.67 -8.09
CA SER A 52 4.59 2.37 -8.51
C SER A 52 4.73 2.17 -10.02
N GLU A 53 4.48 3.22 -10.82
CA GLU A 53 4.63 3.19 -12.27
C GLU A 53 6.10 3.01 -12.66
N LYS A 54 7.03 3.77 -12.06
CA LYS A 54 8.47 3.58 -12.25
C LYS A 54 8.89 2.14 -11.97
N MET A 55 8.39 1.57 -10.87
CA MET A 55 8.68 0.19 -10.49
C MET A 55 8.15 -0.81 -11.52
N ARG A 56 6.92 -0.64 -12.02
CA ARG A 56 6.36 -1.47 -13.09
C ARG A 56 7.19 -1.40 -14.37
N HIS A 57 7.59 -0.20 -14.80
CA HIS A 57 8.38 -0.02 -16.01
C HIS A 57 9.69 -0.79 -15.96
N ILE A 58 10.38 -0.76 -14.81
CA ILE A 58 11.61 -1.51 -14.62
C ILE A 58 11.30 -3.03 -14.56
N ALA A 59 10.30 -3.44 -13.78
CA ALA A 59 9.99 -4.85 -13.58
C ALA A 59 9.57 -5.55 -14.88
N ILE A 60 8.68 -4.94 -15.68
CA ILE A 60 8.23 -5.48 -16.96
C ILE A 60 9.42 -5.63 -17.92
N SER A 61 10.30 -4.62 -18.02
CA SER A 61 11.51 -4.73 -18.84
C SER A 61 12.49 -5.79 -18.34
N LEU A 62 12.53 -6.06 -17.03
CA LEU A 62 13.39 -7.08 -16.45
C LEU A 62 12.85 -8.51 -16.67
N MET A 63 11.54 -8.71 -16.81
CA MET A 63 10.95 -10.02 -17.15
C MET A 63 11.51 -10.55 -18.47
N GLU A 64 11.64 -9.68 -19.48
CA GLU A 64 12.23 -10.04 -20.78
C GLU A 64 13.74 -10.32 -20.71
N ILE A 65 14.44 -9.78 -19.72
CA ILE A 65 15.89 -9.97 -19.54
C ILE A 65 16.15 -11.23 -18.71
N TYR A 66 15.30 -11.48 -17.72
CA TYR A 66 15.46 -12.53 -16.73
C TYR A 66 14.14 -13.31 -16.53
N PRO A 67 13.78 -14.23 -17.44
CA PRO A 67 12.51 -14.95 -17.39
C PRO A 67 12.31 -15.80 -16.12
N GLU A 68 13.41 -16.20 -15.47
CA GLU A 68 13.37 -17.02 -14.25
C GLU A 68 13.15 -16.20 -12.96
N TRP A 69 13.15 -14.86 -13.05
CA TRP A 69 13.02 -14.03 -11.86
C TRP A 69 11.59 -14.03 -11.34
N LYS A 70 11.45 -14.24 -10.02
CA LYS A 70 10.18 -14.10 -9.30
C LYS A 70 10.22 -12.82 -8.50
N PHE A 71 9.48 -11.80 -8.94
CA PHE A 71 9.32 -10.53 -8.24
C PHE A 71 8.48 -10.71 -6.97
N THR A 72 8.82 -9.96 -5.93
CA THR A 72 8.15 -10.01 -4.62
C THR A 72 8.06 -8.63 -3.99
N GLY A 73 7.55 -8.53 -2.76
CA GLY A 73 7.54 -7.30 -1.98
C GLY A 73 6.78 -6.18 -2.68
N LEU A 74 7.34 -4.97 -2.62
CA LEU A 74 6.79 -3.79 -3.29
C LEU A 74 6.71 -4.01 -4.81
N THR A 75 7.63 -4.75 -5.43
CA THR A 75 7.62 -4.96 -6.89
C THR A 75 6.45 -5.82 -7.34
N ALA A 76 6.16 -6.91 -6.64
CA ALA A 76 4.97 -7.72 -6.92
C ALA A 76 3.67 -6.94 -6.63
N ALA A 77 3.61 -6.20 -5.52
CA ALA A 77 2.48 -5.34 -5.19
C ALA A 77 2.23 -4.30 -6.31
N ALA A 78 3.29 -3.71 -6.86
CA ALA A 78 3.20 -2.74 -7.93
C ALA A 78 2.55 -3.37 -9.15
N LEU A 79 3.08 -4.51 -9.60
CA LEU A 79 2.60 -5.25 -10.76
C LEU A 79 1.14 -5.72 -10.61
N LEU A 80 0.68 -5.98 -9.39
CA LEU A 80 -0.71 -6.36 -9.09
C LEU A 80 -1.69 -5.19 -9.06
N GLY A 81 -1.24 -3.95 -9.10
CA GLY A 81 -2.15 -2.80 -8.97
C GLY A 81 -2.24 -2.22 -7.57
N TYR A 82 -1.51 -2.74 -6.58
CA TYR A 82 -1.65 -2.31 -5.19
C TYR A 82 -0.98 -0.95 -4.95
N ASP A 83 -1.50 -0.24 -3.94
CA ASP A 83 -1.01 1.08 -3.58
C ASP A 83 0.36 0.96 -2.92
N ILE A 84 1.32 1.73 -3.45
CA ILE A 84 2.68 1.80 -2.93
C ILE A 84 2.99 3.24 -2.63
N VAL A 85 3.47 3.46 -1.42
CA VAL A 85 3.98 4.74 -0.99
C VAL A 85 5.49 4.61 -0.80
N GLU A 86 6.26 5.41 -1.53
CA GLU A 86 7.69 5.54 -1.26
C GLU A 86 7.87 6.31 0.04
N ASN A 87 8.67 5.76 0.94
CA ASN A 87 9.01 6.41 2.18
C ASN A 87 10.40 7.03 2.05
N TYR A 88 10.46 8.34 2.31
CA TYR A 88 11.67 9.16 2.24
C TYR A 88 12.46 9.18 3.55
N ASP A 89 12.14 8.30 4.52
CA ASP A 89 12.86 8.18 5.80
C ASP A 89 14.37 7.89 5.65
N ASP A 90 14.82 7.45 4.46
CA ASP A 90 16.24 7.25 4.14
C ASP A 90 16.99 8.57 3.84
N VAL A 91 16.33 9.74 3.91
CA VAL A 91 17.00 11.05 3.83
C VAL A 91 17.48 11.43 5.24
N GLU A 92 18.75 11.10 5.52
CA GLU A 92 19.40 11.41 6.80
C GLU A 92 19.20 12.88 7.23
N ASP A 93 18.93 13.02 8.52
CA ASP A 93 18.82 14.24 9.30
C ASP A 93 20.07 15.12 9.12
N GLY A 94 19.92 16.33 8.57
CA GLY A 94 21.06 17.25 8.42
C GLY A 94 20.83 18.49 7.56
N SER A 95 20.47 19.58 8.24
CA SER A 95 20.73 21.00 7.90
C SER A 95 20.23 21.58 6.56
N ASP A 96 19.45 22.66 6.71
CA ASP A 96 19.40 23.88 5.90
C ASP A 96 19.12 23.79 4.40
N ASN A 97 17.93 24.27 4.01
CA ASN A 97 17.63 24.87 2.69
C ASN A 97 18.33 24.22 1.48
N ILE A 98 17.99 22.97 1.19
CA ILE A 98 18.45 22.33 -0.05
C ILE A 98 17.29 22.27 -1.03
N GLN A 99 17.23 23.30 -1.87
CA GLN A 99 16.76 23.21 -3.24
C GLN A 99 17.18 21.84 -3.80
N CYS A 100 16.22 20.95 -4.05
CA CYS A 100 16.42 19.53 -4.30
C CYS A 100 17.49 19.27 -5.37
N ASN A 101 18.75 19.12 -4.96
CA ASN A 101 19.85 18.73 -5.82
C ASN A 101 19.72 17.22 -6.08
N PHE A 102 18.79 16.85 -6.95
CA PHE A 102 18.76 15.54 -7.58
C PHE A 102 20.08 15.34 -8.32
N SER A 103 20.93 14.45 -7.84
CA SER A 103 22.03 13.93 -8.66
C SER A 103 21.40 13.19 -9.85
N PRO A 104 21.53 13.64 -11.12
CA PRO A 104 20.63 13.24 -12.20
C PRO A 104 20.85 11.82 -12.77
N SER A 105 21.76 11.03 -12.21
CA SER A 105 22.41 9.97 -12.99
C SER A 105 21.86 8.55 -12.83
N VAL A 106 21.12 8.22 -11.76
CA VAL A 106 20.51 6.88 -11.58
C VAL A 106 19.19 6.95 -10.81
N SER A 107 18.15 6.26 -11.31
CA SER A 107 16.89 6.10 -10.57
C SER A 107 17.11 5.26 -9.30
N SER A 108 16.59 5.73 -8.16
CA SER A 108 16.71 5.07 -6.85
C SER A 108 15.69 3.96 -6.60
N THR A 109 14.86 3.63 -7.59
CA THR A 109 13.74 2.69 -7.47
C THR A 109 14.23 1.28 -7.14
N LYS A 110 13.91 0.82 -5.92
CA LYS A 110 14.28 -0.52 -5.42
C LYS A 110 13.43 -1.60 -6.10
N ILE A 111 14.07 -2.67 -6.58
CA ILE A 111 13.42 -3.84 -7.20
C ILE A 111 13.64 -5.07 -6.31
N TYR A 112 12.56 -5.76 -5.97
CA TYR A 112 12.58 -6.90 -5.06
C TYR A 112 12.31 -8.20 -5.80
N ILE A 113 13.20 -9.17 -5.62
CA ILE A 113 13.06 -10.51 -6.18
C ILE A 113 13.31 -11.57 -5.12
N ARG A 114 12.65 -12.72 -5.26
CA ARG A 114 13.06 -13.94 -4.58
C ARG A 114 14.08 -14.70 -5.43
N SER A 115 15.22 -15.04 -4.85
CA SER A 115 16.31 -15.75 -5.54
C SER A 115 16.88 -16.88 -4.69
N SER A 116 17.30 -17.97 -5.34
CA SER A 116 18.14 -19.01 -4.72
C SER A 116 19.60 -18.59 -4.59
N VAL A 117 19.99 -17.51 -5.26
CA VAL A 117 21.35 -16.97 -5.25
C VAL A 117 21.40 -15.80 -4.26
N HIS A 118 22.39 -15.84 -3.37
CA HIS A 118 22.66 -14.75 -2.44
C HIS A 118 23.08 -13.46 -3.17
N LYS A 119 22.91 -12.32 -2.49
CA LYS A 119 23.34 -11.01 -3.01
C LYS A 119 24.82 -11.03 -3.40
N SER A 120 25.12 -10.57 -4.60
CA SER A 120 26.48 -10.43 -5.13
C SER A 120 26.95 -8.97 -5.02
N ALA A 121 28.25 -8.75 -4.84
CA ALA A 121 28.85 -7.41 -4.91
C ALA A 121 28.65 -6.75 -6.30
N ASN A 122 28.42 -7.55 -7.34
CA ASN A 122 28.17 -7.09 -8.70
C ASN A 122 26.68 -6.88 -9.02
N ASP A 123 25.79 -7.13 -8.06
CA ASP A 123 24.36 -6.83 -8.22
C ASP A 123 24.16 -5.32 -8.38
N ASN A 124 23.09 -4.95 -9.07
CA ASN A 124 22.64 -3.57 -9.08
C ASN A 124 22.36 -3.14 -7.62
N PRO A 125 22.85 -1.96 -7.16
CA PRO A 125 22.64 -1.50 -5.79
C PRO A 125 21.15 -1.39 -5.41
N TYR A 126 20.27 -1.18 -6.39
CA TYR A 126 18.82 -1.10 -6.18
C TYR A 126 18.11 -2.46 -6.34
N LEU A 127 18.84 -3.56 -6.55
CA LEU A 127 18.28 -4.90 -6.55
C LEU A 127 18.34 -5.50 -5.14
N HIS A 128 17.16 -5.80 -4.60
CA HIS A 128 17.01 -6.45 -3.31
C HIS A 128 16.61 -7.92 -3.52
N ARG A 129 17.54 -8.82 -3.16
CA ARG A 129 17.29 -10.27 -3.19
C ARG A 129 16.81 -10.74 -1.82
N ILE A 130 15.67 -11.41 -1.82
CA ILE A 130 15.16 -12.17 -0.68
C ILE A 130 15.41 -13.65 -1.00
N MET A 131 15.94 -14.39 -0.03
CA MET A 131 16.24 -15.81 -0.26
C MET A 131 14.97 -16.62 -0.44
N ARG A 132 14.95 -17.47 -1.47
CA ARG A 132 13.88 -18.46 -1.66
C ARG A 132 13.91 -19.52 -0.58
N THR A 133 12.73 -19.96 -0.20
CA THR A 133 12.42 -21.11 0.66
C THR A 133 12.06 -22.35 -0.13
N CYS A 134 11.84 -22.20 -1.45
CA CYS A 134 11.40 -23.25 -2.38
C CYS A 134 10.01 -23.85 -2.08
N LYS A 135 9.26 -23.23 -1.17
CA LYS A 135 7.86 -23.55 -0.84
C LYS A 135 6.88 -22.53 -1.41
N GLU A 136 7.38 -21.51 -2.11
CA GLU A 136 6.56 -20.47 -2.73
C GLU A 136 5.92 -20.97 -4.02
N LEU A 137 4.71 -20.49 -4.28
CA LEU A 137 4.06 -20.59 -5.57
C LEU A 137 4.25 -19.26 -6.33
N ASP A 138 3.72 -19.17 -7.54
CA ASP A 138 3.69 -17.91 -8.29
C ASP A 138 2.32 -17.22 -8.19
N GLY A 139 2.23 -16.03 -8.77
CA GLY A 139 1.03 -15.20 -8.77
C GLY A 139 -0.13 -15.76 -9.58
N THR A 140 0.00 -16.94 -10.20
CA THR A 140 -1.13 -17.66 -10.80
C THR A 140 -1.91 -18.47 -9.76
N SER A 141 -1.35 -18.63 -8.55
CA SER A 141 -1.97 -19.37 -7.45
C SER A 141 -3.19 -18.67 -6.85
N ASP A 142 -4.17 -19.47 -6.45
CA ASP A 142 -5.35 -19.05 -5.69
C ASP A 142 -5.19 -19.29 -4.17
N ASP A 143 -3.94 -19.25 -3.70
CA ASP A 143 -3.52 -19.60 -2.34
C ASP A 143 -4.34 -18.91 -1.25
N VAL A 144 -4.79 -17.68 -1.47
CA VAL A 144 -5.52 -16.88 -0.47
C VAL A 144 -6.86 -16.36 -0.95
N ARG A 145 -7.51 -17.04 -1.90
CA ARG A 145 -8.86 -16.66 -2.33
C ARG A 145 -9.92 -17.00 -1.28
N ILE A 146 -10.91 -16.13 -1.19
CA ILE A 146 -12.13 -16.37 -0.42
C ILE A 146 -13.11 -17.11 -1.33
N VAL A 147 -13.61 -18.24 -0.83
CA VAL A 147 -14.69 -19.01 -1.43
C VAL A 147 -15.88 -18.91 -0.48
N GLN A 148 -17.03 -18.50 -1.00
CA GLN A 148 -18.24 -18.31 -0.19
C GLN A 148 -19.51 -18.66 -0.98
N PRO A 149 -20.61 -19.05 -0.30
CA PRO A 149 -21.90 -19.25 -0.95
C PRO A 149 -22.38 -17.96 -1.62
N SER A 150 -22.86 -18.07 -2.87
CA SER A 150 -23.45 -16.96 -3.58
C SER A 150 -24.87 -16.70 -3.12
N ARG A 151 -25.15 -15.46 -2.69
CA ARG A 151 -26.52 -14.97 -2.47
C ARG A 151 -27.35 -14.91 -3.76
N LYS A 152 -26.71 -14.86 -4.93
CA LYS A 152 -27.37 -14.74 -6.24
C LYS A 152 -27.60 -16.07 -6.96
N TYR A 153 -26.82 -17.11 -6.63
CA TYR A 153 -26.81 -18.39 -7.34
C TYR A 153 -27.17 -19.53 -6.40
N ASP A 154 -28.26 -19.37 -5.63
CA ASP A 154 -28.86 -20.43 -4.81
C ASP A 154 -27.85 -21.19 -3.92
N GLY A 155 -26.96 -20.45 -3.25
CA GLY A 155 -25.97 -21.04 -2.34
C GLY A 155 -24.76 -21.71 -3.01
N GLN A 156 -24.64 -21.70 -4.35
CA GLN A 156 -23.45 -22.20 -5.04
C GLN A 156 -22.19 -21.46 -4.57
N LEU A 157 -21.12 -22.21 -4.33
CA LEU A 157 -19.84 -21.65 -3.94
C LEU A 157 -19.24 -20.82 -5.09
N ILE A 158 -18.97 -19.55 -4.81
CA ILE A 158 -18.28 -18.64 -5.71
C ILE A 158 -16.94 -18.24 -5.11
N THR A 159 -15.96 -18.08 -5.99
CA THR A 159 -14.65 -17.53 -5.65
C THR A 159 -14.66 -16.03 -5.88
N LEU A 160 -14.30 -15.25 -4.86
CA LEU A 160 -14.25 -13.79 -5.01
C LEU A 160 -13.13 -13.35 -5.96
N PRO A 161 -13.36 -12.30 -6.76
CA PRO A 161 -12.38 -11.80 -7.72
C PRO A 161 -11.20 -11.14 -7.00
N HIS A 162 -10.02 -11.28 -7.59
CA HIS A 162 -8.77 -10.63 -7.19
C HIS A 162 -8.25 -9.74 -8.33
N SER A 163 -7.39 -8.79 -8.00
CA SER A 163 -6.81 -7.80 -8.92
C SER A 163 -5.88 -8.48 -9.90
N SER A 164 -5.29 -9.60 -9.49
CA SER A 164 -4.57 -10.52 -10.37
C SER A 164 -5.41 -11.01 -11.55
N ASP A 165 -6.74 -11.06 -11.46
CA ASP A 165 -7.60 -11.51 -12.56
C ASP A 165 -7.59 -10.55 -13.76
N ARG A 166 -7.20 -9.29 -13.52
CA ARG A 166 -7.02 -8.28 -14.56
C ARG A 166 -5.58 -8.19 -15.07
N VAL A 167 -4.68 -8.96 -14.47
CA VAL A 167 -3.25 -8.97 -14.82
C VAL A 167 -2.97 -10.15 -15.74
N SER A 168 -2.20 -9.90 -16.81
CA SER A 168 -1.88 -10.92 -17.81
C SER A 168 -1.19 -12.14 -17.17
N TYR A 169 -1.36 -13.31 -17.79
CA TYR A 169 -0.74 -14.54 -17.29
C TYR A 169 0.78 -14.42 -17.22
N GLU A 170 1.38 -13.75 -18.20
CA GLU A 170 2.83 -13.52 -18.29
C GLU A 170 3.33 -12.74 -17.09
N ILE A 171 2.64 -11.68 -16.67
CA ILE A 171 3.05 -10.91 -15.48
C ILE A 171 2.83 -11.75 -14.22
N ARG A 172 1.69 -12.45 -14.10
CA ARG A 172 1.37 -13.28 -12.94
C ARG A 172 2.37 -14.42 -12.72
N SER A 173 2.87 -15.03 -13.79
CA SER A 173 3.87 -16.08 -13.68
C SER A 173 5.23 -15.56 -13.22
N HIS A 174 5.51 -14.26 -13.32
CA HIS A 174 6.77 -13.67 -12.85
C HIS A 174 6.71 -13.08 -11.43
N ILE A 175 5.56 -13.11 -10.75
CA ILE A 175 5.46 -12.68 -9.35
C ILE A 175 5.30 -13.89 -8.43
N VAL A 176 5.66 -13.75 -7.16
CA VAL A 176 5.36 -14.77 -6.14
C VAL A 176 3.87 -14.76 -5.77
N ASP A 177 3.40 -15.85 -5.14
CA ASP A 177 2.06 -15.93 -4.57
C ASP A 177 1.77 -14.83 -3.52
N LYS A 178 0.49 -14.49 -3.31
CA LYS A 178 0.11 -13.33 -2.50
C LYS A 178 0.52 -13.47 -1.04
N SER A 179 0.41 -14.67 -0.46
CA SER A 179 0.85 -14.88 0.94
C SER A 179 2.36 -14.65 1.10
N THR A 180 3.16 -15.15 0.16
CA THR A 180 4.61 -14.88 0.08
C THR A 180 4.91 -13.40 -0.07
N MET A 181 4.24 -12.71 -1.01
CA MET A 181 4.42 -11.27 -1.23
C MET A 181 4.15 -10.47 0.05
N LEU A 182 3.01 -10.72 0.72
CA LEU A 182 2.63 -10.00 1.94
C LEU A 182 3.60 -10.25 3.10
N PHE A 183 4.11 -11.49 3.23
CA PHE A 183 5.15 -11.81 4.19
C PHE A 183 6.45 -11.02 3.93
N ASP A 184 6.87 -10.93 2.67
CA ASP A 184 8.06 -10.16 2.29
C ASP A 184 7.87 -8.67 2.55
N VAL A 185 6.72 -8.10 2.19
CA VAL A 185 6.39 -6.70 2.48
C VAL A 185 6.49 -6.42 3.99
N ALA A 186 5.86 -7.25 4.82
CA ALA A 186 5.86 -7.09 6.27
C ALA A 186 7.28 -7.08 6.88
N ASN A 187 8.23 -7.76 6.24
CA ASN A 187 9.58 -7.94 6.75
C ASN A 187 10.64 -7.03 6.10
N THR A 188 10.32 -6.40 4.96
CA THR A 188 11.29 -5.59 4.19
C THR A 188 11.15 -4.09 4.39
N VAL A 189 9.95 -3.60 4.70
CA VAL A 189 9.69 -2.17 4.92
C VAL A 189 9.07 -1.92 6.29
N ASN A 190 9.07 -0.67 6.75
CA ASN A 190 8.44 -0.31 8.02
C ASN A 190 6.92 -0.41 7.94
N PHE A 191 6.27 -0.39 9.11
CA PHE A 191 4.83 -0.64 9.24
C PHE A 191 4.00 0.33 8.41
N ARG A 192 4.22 1.64 8.56
CA ARG A 192 3.49 2.66 7.78
C ARG A 192 3.63 2.51 6.26
N THR A 193 4.80 2.10 5.76
CA THR A 193 5.01 1.83 4.32
C THR A 193 4.36 0.54 3.84
N ALA A 194 4.28 -0.48 4.70
CA ALA A 194 3.63 -1.75 4.37
C ALA A 194 2.10 -1.63 4.37
N LEU A 195 1.52 -0.81 5.25
CA LEU A 195 0.07 -0.76 5.45
C LEU A 195 -0.76 -0.47 4.18
N PRO A 196 -0.36 0.46 3.27
CA PRO A 196 -1.02 0.65 1.97
C PRO A 196 -1.21 -0.64 1.16
N ILE A 197 -0.19 -1.50 1.13
CA ILE A 197 -0.24 -2.77 0.39
C ILE A 197 -1.22 -3.74 1.05
N PHE A 198 -1.27 -3.76 2.38
CA PHE A 198 -2.21 -4.61 3.13
C PHE A 198 -3.66 -4.13 2.99
N ASP A 199 -3.88 -2.82 2.90
CA ASP A 199 -5.21 -2.25 2.64
C ASP A 199 -5.67 -2.50 1.21
N SER A 200 -4.77 -2.41 0.23
CA SER A 200 -5.04 -2.86 -1.14
C SER A 200 -5.36 -4.36 -1.18
N ALA A 201 -4.62 -5.20 -0.48
CA ALA A 201 -4.91 -6.64 -0.38
C ALA A 201 -6.26 -6.92 0.30
N ALA A 202 -6.65 -6.12 1.29
CA ALA A 202 -7.97 -6.22 1.93
C ALA A 202 -9.10 -5.86 0.96
N ARG A 203 -8.94 -4.78 0.18
CA ARG A 203 -9.85 -4.44 -0.94
C ARG A 203 -9.90 -5.53 -1.99
N ASP A 204 -8.79 -6.25 -2.14
CA ASP A 204 -8.63 -7.34 -3.10
C ASP A 204 -9.18 -8.69 -2.61
N ASN A 205 -10.00 -8.72 -1.56
CA ASN A 205 -10.60 -9.95 -1.02
C ASN A 205 -9.56 -11.03 -0.65
N VAL A 206 -8.36 -10.63 -0.20
CA VAL A 206 -7.35 -11.59 0.27
C VAL A 206 -7.80 -12.20 1.60
N ASN A 207 -7.73 -13.53 1.72
CA ASN A 207 -7.99 -14.24 2.96
C ASN A 207 -6.75 -14.19 3.88
N PHE A 208 -6.73 -13.25 4.81
CA PHE A 208 -5.59 -13.05 5.71
C PHE A 208 -5.41 -14.15 6.77
N ASN A 209 -6.46 -14.90 7.10
CA ASN A 209 -6.31 -16.07 7.98
C ASN A 209 -5.46 -17.14 7.27
N LYS A 210 -5.75 -17.35 5.98
CA LYS A 210 -4.97 -18.26 5.13
C LYS A 210 -3.56 -17.73 4.88
N VAL A 211 -3.37 -16.41 4.74
CA VAL A 211 -2.03 -15.79 4.70
C VAL A 211 -1.23 -16.16 5.96
N LEU A 212 -1.81 -15.98 7.16
CA LEU A 212 -1.16 -16.29 8.43
C LEU A 212 -0.84 -17.78 8.56
N GLU A 213 -1.77 -18.66 8.18
CA GLU A 213 -1.59 -20.12 8.18
C GLU A 213 -0.43 -20.54 7.27
N ILE A 214 -0.47 -20.12 6.00
CA ILE A 214 0.55 -20.44 5.00
C ILE A 214 1.91 -19.92 5.45
N CYS A 215 1.98 -18.68 5.92
CA CYS A 215 3.23 -18.08 6.39
C CYS A 215 3.73 -18.76 7.66
N GLY A 216 2.85 -19.13 8.59
CA GLY A 216 3.19 -19.90 9.78
C GLY A 216 3.83 -21.24 9.43
N ARG A 217 3.26 -21.97 8.46
CA ARG A 217 3.82 -23.24 7.96
C ARG A 217 5.13 -23.07 7.20
N ARG A 218 5.25 -22.03 6.36
CA ARG A 218 6.45 -21.79 5.53
C ARG A 218 7.63 -21.23 6.36
N TYR A 219 7.36 -20.32 7.28
CA TYR A 219 8.38 -19.51 7.94
C TYR A 219 8.45 -19.69 9.46
N GLY A 220 7.48 -20.37 10.08
CA GLY A 220 7.49 -20.65 11.52
C GLY A 220 8.65 -21.54 11.97
N ALA A 221 8.90 -21.54 13.28
CA ALA A 221 9.82 -22.47 13.90
C ALA A 221 9.11 -23.82 14.08
N SER A 222 9.40 -24.80 13.23
CA SER A 222 9.04 -26.18 13.54
C SER A 222 9.77 -26.59 14.82
N ALA A 223 9.03 -26.95 15.86
CA ALA A 223 9.56 -27.71 16.98
C ALA A 223 10.03 -29.08 16.43
N GLY A 224 11.32 -29.20 16.15
CA GLY A 224 11.99 -30.46 15.76
C GLY A 224 11.75 -30.91 14.32
N GLY A 225 12.84 -31.21 13.59
CA GLY A 225 12.78 -32.01 12.36
C GLY A 225 13.55 -31.46 11.17
N ARG A 226 14.82 -31.88 11.08
CA ARG A 226 15.72 -32.01 9.91
C ARG A 226 15.63 -30.96 8.78
N ARG A 227 16.76 -30.27 8.57
CA ARG A 227 17.17 -29.74 7.26
C ARG A 227 17.16 -30.91 6.26
N ASN A 228 16.36 -30.82 5.21
CA ASN A 228 16.67 -31.46 3.93
C ASN A 228 16.12 -30.59 2.79
N GLY A 229 16.91 -30.51 1.73
CA GLY A 229 16.66 -29.67 0.57
C GLY A 229 15.48 -30.14 -0.27
N CYS A 230 15.18 -29.32 -1.28
CA CYS A 230 14.19 -29.55 -2.33
C CYS A 230 14.06 -31.03 -2.71
N ALA A 231 12.97 -31.66 -2.29
CA ALA A 231 12.37 -32.81 -2.93
C ALA A 231 10.85 -32.71 -2.78
N ASN A 232 10.15 -32.98 -3.87
CA ASN A 232 8.69 -33.07 -3.96
C ASN A 232 8.15 -34.02 -2.89
N GLU A 233 7.09 -33.61 -2.19
CA GLU A 233 5.97 -34.50 -1.92
C GLU A 233 4.71 -33.71 -1.55
N PHE A 234 3.67 -33.94 -2.35
CA PHE A 234 2.29 -33.61 -2.03
C PHE A 234 1.81 -34.59 -0.96
N GLN A 235 1.44 -34.08 0.22
CA GLN A 235 0.46 -34.76 1.04
C GLN A 235 -0.31 -33.74 1.86
N TYR A 236 -1.56 -33.52 1.43
CA TYR A 236 -2.60 -32.92 2.23
C TYR A 236 -2.81 -33.78 3.47
N VAL A 237 -2.67 -33.18 4.65
CA VAL A 237 -3.16 -33.77 5.89
C VAL A 237 -4.03 -32.72 6.57
N ASN A 238 -5.33 -33.02 6.55
CA ASN A 238 -6.31 -32.47 7.47
C ASN A 238 -5.94 -32.95 8.88
N ASP A 239 -5.90 -32.02 9.83
CA ASP A 239 -6.65 -32.08 11.08
C ASP A 239 -6.07 -31.08 12.09
N VAL A 240 -6.94 -30.70 13.04
CA VAL A 240 -6.70 -29.95 14.27
C VAL A 240 -6.78 -28.41 14.13
N TYR A 241 -8.00 -27.85 14.14
CA TYR A 241 -8.68 -27.38 15.37
C TYR A 241 -10.07 -26.82 15.02
N ASP A 242 -11.11 -27.57 15.39
CA ASP A 242 -12.46 -27.06 15.67
C ASP A 242 -12.38 -26.20 16.95
N GLU A 243 -12.48 -24.87 16.83
CA GLU A 243 -13.19 -23.99 17.79
C GLU A 243 -13.25 -22.53 17.28
N TYR A 244 -13.64 -22.27 16.04
CA TYR A 244 -13.97 -20.90 15.56
C TYR A 244 -15.04 -20.92 14.45
N GLY A 245 -16.03 -21.80 14.63
CA GLY A 245 -17.16 -21.97 13.72
C GLY A 245 -18.48 -21.63 14.42
N SER A 246 -18.81 -20.35 14.50
CA SER A 246 -20.19 -19.84 14.49
C SER A 246 -20.14 -18.32 14.66
N PHE A 247 -19.95 -17.58 13.56
CA PHE A 247 -20.38 -16.18 13.45
C PHE A 247 -20.39 -15.79 11.97
N ASN A 248 -21.40 -16.27 11.25
CA ASN A 248 -21.85 -15.70 9.99
C ASN A 248 -23.25 -16.24 9.68
N GLU A 249 -24.24 -15.73 10.41
CA GLU A 249 -25.59 -15.51 9.88
C GLU A 249 -26.05 -14.12 10.34
N GLU A 250 -26.82 -13.45 9.49
CA GLU A 250 -27.36 -12.09 9.67
C GLU A 250 -26.40 -10.89 9.49
N TYR A 251 -26.09 -10.62 8.22
CA TYR A 251 -25.85 -9.26 7.73
C TYR A 251 -27.19 -8.72 7.21
N GLU A 252 -27.98 -8.09 8.07
CA GLU A 252 -28.90 -6.99 7.74
C GLU A 252 -29.33 -6.27 9.03
N ASP A 253 -29.35 -4.94 8.93
CA ASP A 253 -29.96 -3.98 9.85
C ASP A 253 -29.31 -3.68 11.22
N LEU A 254 -29.58 -2.45 11.71
CA LEU A 254 -29.27 -1.87 13.03
C LEU A 254 -28.09 -0.88 13.13
N ARG A 255 -28.27 0.27 12.44
CA ARG A 255 -28.25 1.56 13.16
C ARG A 255 -29.15 1.41 14.38
N THR A 256 -28.72 1.89 15.55
CA THR A 256 -29.44 1.80 16.85
C THR A 256 -29.45 0.43 17.56
N ARG A 257 -28.31 0.07 18.16
CA ARG A 257 -28.26 -0.41 19.56
C ARG A 257 -26.84 -0.28 20.12
N GLU A 258 -26.56 0.92 20.59
CA GLU A 258 -25.57 1.17 21.62
C GLU A 258 -26.00 0.46 22.91
N LYS A 259 -24.99 -0.02 23.65
CA LYS A 259 -25.01 -0.60 25.02
C LYS A 259 -25.10 -2.13 25.09
N SER A 260 -24.09 -2.67 25.78
CA SER A 260 -23.81 -4.07 26.15
C SER A 260 -23.49 -5.02 25.00
N VAL A 261 -22.20 -5.19 24.69
CA VAL A 261 -21.40 -6.43 24.86
C VAL A 261 -19.98 -6.11 24.36
N ILE A 262 -19.16 -5.51 25.25
CA ILE A 262 -17.70 -5.49 25.12
C ILE A 262 -17.19 -6.20 26.38
N SER A 263 -16.87 -7.48 26.24
CA SER A 263 -16.16 -8.25 27.28
C SER A 263 -15.47 -9.46 26.65
N ALA A 264 -14.49 -9.17 25.79
CA ALA A 264 -13.33 -10.01 25.53
C ALA A 264 -12.21 -9.14 24.95
N ASN A 265 -11.86 -8.08 25.68
CA ASN A 265 -10.55 -7.47 25.59
C ASN A 265 -9.56 -8.44 26.25
N SER A 266 -8.40 -8.66 25.64
CA SER A 266 -7.19 -8.61 26.48
C SER A 266 -6.23 -7.62 25.84
N ALA A 267 -5.66 -6.78 26.69
CA ALA A 267 -4.55 -5.91 26.36
C ALA A 267 -3.36 -6.70 25.76
N GLU A 268 -3.34 -8.04 25.81
CA GLU A 268 -2.29 -8.90 25.28
C GLU A 268 -2.31 -9.03 23.75
N SER A 269 -3.46 -9.11 23.09
CA SER A 269 -3.52 -9.16 21.61
C SER A 269 -3.01 -7.84 21.00
N PHE A 270 -3.39 -6.73 21.64
CA PHE A 270 -2.91 -5.39 21.31
C PHE A 270 -1.43 -5.22 21.68
N ALA A 271 -1.00 -5.63 22.89
CA ALA A 271 0.41 -5.55 23.32
C ALA A 271 1.34 -6.42 22.45
N ASN A 272 0.90 -7.61 22.03
CA ASN A 272 1.67 -8.49 21.12
C ASN A 272 1.84 -7.89 19.73
N ALA A 273 0.90 -7.06 19.25
CA ALA A 273 1.05 -6.31 18.01
C ALA A 273 2.10 -5.18 18.12
N PHE A 274 2.40 -4.70 19.33
CA PHE A 274 3.35 -3.60 19.59
C PHE A 274 4.67 -4.01 20.27
N ALA A 275 4.80 -5.24 20.77
CA ALA A 275 5.99 -5.75 21.46
C ALA A 275 7.29 -5.83 20.61
N GLY A 276 7.29 -5.28 19.39
CA GLY A 276 8.44 -5.29 18.47
C GLY A 276 9.28 -4.00 18.43
N GLY A 277 9.10 -3.07 19.35
CA GLY A 277 9.78 -1.75 19.33
C GLY A 277 11.29 -1.72 19.60
N GLY A 278 11.95 -2.87 19.75
CA GLY A 278 13.39 -2.93 19.98
C GLY A 278 14.19 -3.05 18.67
N PHE A 279 14.87 -1.99 18.25
CA PHE A 279 15.98 -2.09 17.28
C PHE A 279 17.14 -2.88 17.92
N GLY A 280 17.06 -4.21 17.85
CA GLY A 280 18.05 -5.11 18.42
C GLY A 280 18.13 -6.40 17.61
N LYS A 281 19.29 -6.67 17.04
CA LYS A 281 19.63 -7.84 16.21
C LYS A 281 19.27 -9.16 16.92
N SER A 282 18.11 -9.72 16.64
CA SER A 282 17.88 -11.17 16.68
C SER A 282 16.77 -11.54 15.68
N CYS A 283 17.19 -12.06 14.53
CA CYS A 283 16.32 -12.53 13.45
C CYS A 283 15.67 -13.86 13.85
N SER A 284 14.75 -13.83 14.81
CA SER A 284 13.92 -15.00 15.10
C SER A 284 12.80 -15.06 14.07
N LYS A 285 12.54 -16.25 13.54
CA LYS A 285 11.38 -16.53 12.67
C LYS A 285 10.05 -16.06 13.28
N GLU A 286 9.99 -16.06 14.60
CA GLU A 286 8.87 -15.59 15.40
C GLU A 286 8.65 -14.07 15.26
N TYR A 287 9.72 -13.27 15.27
CA TYR A 287 9.64 -11.83 15.04
C TYR A 287 9.08 -11.48 13.65
N SER A 288 9.44 -12.24 12.63
CA SER A 288 8.91 -12.04 11.27
C SER A 288 7.41 -12.30 11.15
N LEU A 289 6.88 -13.27 11.91
CA LEU A 289 5.45 -13.53 11.96
C LEU A 289 4.71 -12.47 12.80
N LEU A 290 5.33 -11.92 13.83
CA LEU A 290 4.75 -10.80 14.61
C LEU A 290 4.55 -9.55 13.74
N ARG A 291 5.52 -9.20 12.89
CA ARG A 291 5.38 -8.07 11.94
C ARG A 291 4.22 -8.29 10.96
N LEU A 292 4.08 -9.51 10.43
CA LEU A 292 2.95 -9.87 9.56
C LEU A 292 1.62 -9.78 10.32
N ARG A 293 1.54 -10.33 11.54
CA ARG A 293 0.34 -10.28 12.39
C ARG A 293 -0.09 -8.85 12.69
N ARG A 294 0.85 -7.96 12.99
CA ARG A 294 0.57 -6.53 13.22
C ARG A 294 -0.11 -5.89 12.01
N LEU A 295 0.40 -6.13 10.79
CA LEU A 295 -0.21 -5.62 9.57
C LEU A 295 -1.56 -6.28 9.26
N CYS A 296 -1.69 -7.59 9.47
CA CYS A 296 -2.97 -8.29 9.35
C CYS A 296 -4.02 -7.78 10.35
N PHE A 297 -3.62 -7.26 11.50
CA PHE A 297 -4.51 -6.69 12.50
C PHE A 297 -5.01 -5.30 12.09
N PHE A 298 -4.11 -4.44 11.60
CA PHE A 298 -4.41 -3.03 11.28
C PHE A 298 -4.88 -2.76 9.85
N LYS A 299 -4.81 -3.76 8.97
CA LYS A 299 -5.33 -3.63 7.60
C LYS A 299 -6.79 -3.19 7.62
N ASN A 300 -7.16 -2.32 6.70
CA ASN A 300 -8.52 -1.87 6.51
C ASN A 300 -8.72 -1.49 5.04
N GLY A 301 -9.55 -2.26 4.34
CA GLY A 301 -9.86 -2.01 2.93
C GLY A 301 -10.72 -0.78 2.67
N LEU A 302 -11.14 -0.04 3.70
CA LEU A 302 -11.90 1.20 3.54
C LEU A 302 -11.04 2.39 3.11
N SER A 303 -9.71 2.37 3.30
CA SER A 303 -8.85 3.42 2.76
C SER A 303 -8.91 3.44 1.23
N GLU A 304 -9.13 4.62 0.66
CA GLU A 304 -9.36 4.75 -0.78
C GLU A 304 -8.06 4.82 -1.58
N ASN A 305 -6.98 5.27 -0.96
CA ASN A 305 -5.68 5.38 -1.61
C ASN A 305 -4.52 5.08 -0.64
N GLY A 306 -3.32 4.96 -1.23
CA GLY A 306 -2.10 4.70 -0.48
C GLY A 306 -1.74 5.82 0.50
N GLY A 307 -2.06 7.08 0.18
CA GLY A 307 -1.82 8.22 1.04
C GLY A 307 -2.58 8.13 2.36
N GLU A 308 -3.87 7.79 2.32
CA GLU A 308 -4.69 7.58 3.52
C GLU A 308 -4.17 6.42 4.36
N SER A 309 -3.85 5.31 3.70
CA SER A 309 -3.31 4.12 4.34
C SER A 309 -1.97 4.43 5.03
N PHE A 310 -1.11 5.21 4.39
CA PHE A 310 0.18 5.66 4.94
C PHE A 310 0.01 6.67 6.08
N ALA A 311 -0.95 7.58 5.98
CA ALA A 311 -1.31 8.50 7.05
C ALA A 311 -1.81 7.74 8.28
N ARG A 312 -2.71 6.76 8.09
CA ARG A 312 -3.18 5.88 9.16
C ARG A 312 -2.05 5.09 9.79
N GLY A 313 -1.15 4.55 8.96
CA GLY A 313 0.05 3.84 9.42
C GLY A 313 0.92 4.72 10.31
N THR A 314 1.14 5.98 9.91
CA THR A 314 1.89 6.97 10.69
C THR A 314 1.18 7.32 12.01
N MET A 315 -0.14 7.51 12.00
CA MET A 315 -0.94 7.75 13.22
C MET A 315 -0.82 6.60 14.22
N ILE A 316 -0.91 5.35 13.73
CA ILE A 316 -0.78 4.13 14.54
C ILE A 316 0.62 4.00 15.12
N ASP A 317 1.67 4.23 14.30
CA ASP A 317 3.06 4.21 14.76
C ASP A 317 3.34 5.27 15.84
N LEU A 318 2.67 6.43 15.76
CA LEU A 318 2.72 7.51 16.76
C LEU A 318 1.89 7.25 18.03
N GLY A 319 1.17 6.12 18.09
CA GLY A 319 0.37 5.77 19.26
C GLY A 319 -0.98 6.47 19.37
N PHE A 320 -1.42 7.19 18.33
CA PHE A 320 -2.74 7.80 18.30
C PHE A 320 -3.83 6.75 18.21
N MET A 321 -5.02 7.11 18.69
CA MET A 321 -6.22 6.31 18.53
C MET A 321 -6.46 5.99 17.05
N VAL A 322 -6.81 4.73 16.76
CA VAL A 322 -7.14 4.31 15.39
C VAL A 322 -8.44 4.99 14.96
N PRO A 323 -8.45 5.73 13.83
CA PRO A 323 -9.66 6.37 13.33
C PRO A 323 -10.65 5.39 12.70
N GLU A 324 -11.93 5.73 12.74
CA GLU A 324 -12.95 5.22 11.81
C GLU A 324 -12.68 5.82 10.42
N LEU A 325 -12.74 5.01 9.36
CA LEU A 325 -12.37 5.42 8.01
C LEU A 325 -13.60 5.69 7.16
N GLN A 326 -13.49 6.68 6.26
CA GLN A 326 -14.49 6.96 5.23
C GLN A 326 -15.91 7.13 5.79
N HIS A 327 -16.03 7.76 6.97
CA HIS A 327 -17.33 7.93 7.64
C HIS A 327 -18.20 8.94 6.88
N GLU A 328 -19.43 8.53 6.56
CA GLU A 328 -20.45 9.39 5.95
C GLU A 328 -21.33 10.06 7.02
N PHE A 329 -21.21 11.38 7.11
CA PHE A 329 -22.19 12.22 7.77
C PHE A 329 -23.37 12.49 6.84
N VAL A 330 -24.58 12.47 7.38
CA VAL A 330 -25.78 12.93 6.68
C VAL A 330 -26.21 14.23 7.33
N ALA A 331 -26.10 15.34 6.60
CA ALA A 331 -26.53 16.65 7.07
C ALA A 331 -28.04 16.60 7.37
N PRO A 332 -28.49 16.84 8.63
CA PRO A 332 -29.89 16.78 9.01
C PRO A 332 -30.82 17.62 8.14
N ASN A 333 -30.40 18.84 7.77
CA ASN A 333 -31.27 19.80 7.09
C ASN A 333 -31.34 19.55 5.59
N SER A 334 -30.18 19.46 4.94
CA SER A 334 -30.10 19.32 3.48
C SER A 334 -30.20 17.87 3.00
N ARG A 335 -30.03 16.90 3.92
CA ARG A 335 -29.89 15.45 3.64
C ARG A 335 -28.70 15.12 2.73
N VAL A 336 -27.82 16.09 2.49
CA VAL A 336 -26.58 15.92 1.74
C VAL A 336 -25.62 15.06 2.56
N LYS A 337 -24.95 14.14 1.87
CA LYS A 337 -23.94 13.28 2.46
C LYS A 337 -22.56 13.93 2.34
N TYR A 338 -21.83 13.96 3.44
CA TYR A 338 -20.43 14.38 3.48
C TYR A 338 -19.59 13.28 4.07
N ARG A 339 -18.58 12.84 3.33
CA ARG A 339 -17.65 11.81 3.78
C ARG A 339 -16.33 12.44 4.20
N CYS A 340 -15.76 11.90 5.28
CA CYS A 340 -14.44 12.27 5.77
C CYS A 340 -13.50 11.07 5.77
N ASP A 341 -12.20 11.33 5.61
CA ASP A 341 -11.20 10.25 5.52
C ASP A 341 -11.00 9.56 6.86
N PHE A 342 -10.93 10.34 7.94
CA PHE A 342 -10.68 9.86 9.29
C PHE A 342 -11.66 10.48 10.29
N LEU A 343 -12.20 9.67 11.19
CA LEU A 343 -13.04 10.13 12.29
C LEU A 343 -12.57 9.54 13.63
N TRP A 344 -12.39 10.41 14.61
CA TRP A 344 -12.16 10.05 16.00
C TRP A 344 -13.34 10.49 16.86
N ARG A 345 -13.84 9.57 17.70
CA ARG A 345 -14.84 9.86 18.73
C ARG A 345 -14.12 9.96 20.07
N VAL A 346 -14.09 11.15 20.66
CA VAL A 346 -13.36 11.39 21.91
C VAL A 346 -14.28 11.35 23.13
N SER A 347 -13.71 11.00 24.28
CA SER A 347 -14.42 10.99 25.57
C SER A 347 -15.05 12.35 25.84
N GLY A 348 -16.36 12.37 26.13
CA GLY A 348 -17.14 13.60 26.27
C GLY A 348 -18.02 13.93 25.05
N GLY A 349 -18.07 13.06 24.04
CA GLY A 349 -18.99 13.17 22.90
C GLY A 349 -18.49 14.02 21.73
N GLY A 350 -17.24 14.51 21.79
CA GLY A 350 -16.63 15.27 20.71
C GLY A 350 -16.29 14.39 19.50
N LEU A 351 -16.49 14.94 18.31
CA LEU A 351 -16.06 14.32 17.04
C LEU A 351 -14.91 15.13 16.45
N ILE A 352 -13.79 14.47 16.16
CA ILE A 352 -12.65 15.06 15.45
C ILE A 352 -12.57 14.41 14.08
N VAL A 353 -12.60 15.22 13.03
CA VAL A 353 -12.48 14.78 11.64
C VAL A 353 -11.07 15.07 11.13
N GLY A 354 -10.45 14.09 10.47
CA GLY A 354 -9.19 14.24 9.74
C GLY A 354 -9.41 14.15 8.24
N GLU A 355 -8.74 15.03 7.50
CA GLU A 355 -8.82 15.09 6.04
C GLU A 355 -7.41 15.10 5.44
N LEU A 356 -7.14 14.13 4.58
CA LEU A 356 -5.91 14.07 3.80
C LEU A 356 -6.10 14.85 2.50
N ASP A 357 -5.49 16.03 2.44
CA ASP A 357 -5.62 16.90 1.28
C ASP A 357 -4.55 16.60 0.22
N GLY A 358 -5.01 16.13 -0.94
CA GLY A 358 -4.25 16.15 -2.19
C GLY A 358 -4.55 17.42 -3.00
N TYR A 359 -3.53 18.01 -3.64
CA TYR A 359 -3.72 19.20 -4.48
C TYR A 359 -4.55 18.93 -5.75
N ASP A 360 -4.49 17.70 -6.27
CA ASP A 360 -5.07 17.38 -7.57
C ASP A 360 -6.62 17.46 -7.57
N LYS A 361 -7.27 17.31 -6.39
CA LYS A 361 -8.74 17.41 -6.26
C LYS A 361 -9.29 18.80 -6.56
N TYR A 362 -8.49 19.85 -6.38
CA TYR A 362 -8.93 21.23 -6.65
C TYR A 362 -9.05 21.53 -8.15
N PHE A 363 -8.35 20.77 -9.00
CA PHE A 363 -8.35 20.93 -10.46
C PHE A 363 -9.50 20.18 -11.14
N VAL A 364 -10.27 19.36 -10.40
CA VAL A 364 -11.41 18.62 -10.94
C VAL A 364 -12.57 19.56 -11.21
N ASP A 365 -12.77 19.89 -12.48
CA ASP A 365 -14.01 20.53 -12.93
C ASP A 365 -15.10 19.49 -13.19
N SER A 366 -16.10 19.42 -12.30
CA SER A 366 -17.21 18.46 -12.38
C SER A 366 -18.10 18.64 -13.62
N THR A 367 -18.02 19.80 -14.30
CA THR A 367 -18.75 20.05 -15.54
C THR A 367 -18.00 19.55 -16.78
N ASN A 368 -16.74 19.15 -16.63
CA ASN A 368 -15.95 18.59 -17.71
C ASN A 368 -16.08 17.06 -17.73
N SER A 369 -16.65 16.52 -18.81
CA SER A 369 -16.84 15.08 -18.98
C SER A 369 -15.52 14.31 -19.00
N THR A 370 -14.39 14.93 -19.34
CA THR A 370 -13.07 14.28 -19.28
C THR A 370 -12.60 14.03 -17.85
N HIS A 371 -13.22 14.64 -16.83
CA HIS A 371 -12.88 14.43 -15.42
C HIS A 371 -13.74 13.37 -14.72
N ALA A 372 -14.64 12.67 -15.44
CA ALA A 372 -15.56 11.72 -14.83
C ALA A 372 -14.91 10.45 -14.26
N ASN A 373 -13.75 10.04 -14.78
CA ASN A 373 -13.07 8.80 -14.42
C ASN A 373 -11.59 9.03 -14.06
N ILE A 374 -11.31 10.08 -13.28
CA ILE A 374 -9.94 10.39 -12.83
C ILE A 374 -9.45 9.30 -11.87
N ASN A 375 -8.31 8.69 -12.19
CA ASN A 375 -7.52 7.95 -11.22
C ASN A 375 -6.46 8.87 -10.61
N PHE A 376 -6.65 9.30 -9.36
CA PHE A 376 -5.69 10.16 -8.65
C PHE A 376 -4.32 9.50 -8.39
N ASN A 377 -4.21 8.18 -8.59
CA ASN A 377 -2.95 7.44 -8.52
C ASN A 377 -2.28 7.24 -9.90
N SER A 378 -2.76 7.91 -10.96
CA SER A 378 -2.23 7.83 -12.33
C SER A 378 -1.52 9.10 -12.73
N SER A 379 -0.26 9.00 -13.17
CA SER A 379 0.52 10.19 -13.55
C SER A 379 -0.08 10.89 -14.77
N SER A 380 -0.67 10.14 -15.71
CA SER A 380 -1.38 10.70 -16.86
C SER A 380 -2.55 11.57 -16.44
N ASP A 381 -3.35 11.09 -15.49
CA ASP A 381 -4.61 11.74 -15.11
C ASP A 381 -4.32 12.98 -14.27
N THR A 382 -3.36 12.88 -13.34
CA THR A 382 -2.86 14.04 -12.59
C THR A 382 -2.26 15.10 -13.51
N GLN A 383 -1.50 14.70 -14.53
CA GLN A 383 -0.92 15.66 -15.48
C GLN A 383 -2.02 16.32 -16.33
N MET A 384 -3.02 15.55 -16.78
CA MET A 384 -4.18 16.07 -17.48
C MET A 384 -4.90 17.14 -16.64
N LEU A 385 -5.17 16.86 -15.36
CA LEU A 385 -5.81 17.80 -14.45
C LEU A 385 -5.03 19.11 -14.30
N ARG A 386 -3.70 19.03 -14.16
CA ARG A 386 -2.84 20.23 -14.05
C ARG A 386 -2.80 21.05 -15.33
N ASN A 387 -2.86 20.38 -16.49
CA ASN A 387 -2.88 21.04 -17.79
C ASN A 387 -4.25 21.68 -18.09
N SER A 388 -5.35 21.11 -17.58
CA SER A 388 -6.72 21.61 -17.75
C SER A 388 -7.07 22.76 -16.79
N TYR A 389 -6.12 23.64 -16.50
CA TYR A 389 -6.21 24.70 -15.50
C TYR A 389 -7.45 25.60 -15.70
N ASN A 390 -8.40 25.51 -14.77
CA ASN A 390 -9.60 26.35 -14.73
C ASN A 390 -9.73 27.02 -13.36
N GLN A 391 -9.35 28.30 -13.28
CA GLN A 391 -9.39 29.06 -12.02
C GLN A 391 -10.79 29.12 -11.40
N ALA A 392 -11.84 29.20 -12.22
CA ALA A 392 -13.22 29.23 -11.71
C ALA A 392 -13.63 27.89 -11.09
N ALA A 393 -13.13 26.75 -11.61
CA ALA A 393 -13.36 25.44 -11.02
C ALA A 393 -12.63 25.29 -9.68
N ILE A 394 -11.37 25.75 -9.60
CA ILE A 394 -10.58 25.75 -8.36
C ILE A 394 -11.30 26.55 -7.27
N ASN A 395 -11.71 27.78 -7.56
CA ASN A 395 -12.41 28.63 -6.60
C ASN A 395 -13.73 27.97 -6.14
N ARG A 396 -14.54 27.44 -7.06
CA ARG A 396 -15.76 26.68 -6.72
C ARG A 396 -15.49 25.50 -5.80
N ASN A 397 -14.39 24.76 -6.01
CA ASN A 397 -14.04 23.61 -5.19
C ASN A 397 -13.57 24.03 -3.79
N ILE A 398 -12.86 25.15 -3.68
CA ILE A 398 -12.51 25.76 -2.38
C ILE A 398 -13.77 26.20 -1.63
N ASP A 399 -14.71 26.86 -2.31
CA ASP A 399 -15.96 27.32 -1.71
C ASP A 399 -16.81 26.15 -1.20
N ARG A 400 -16.97 25.09 -2.01
CA ARG A 400 -17.63 23.83 -1.60
C ARG A 400 -16.95 23.18 -0.41
N GLN A 401 -15.63 23.25 -0.35
CA GLN A 401 -14.86 22.71 0.74
C GLN A 401 -15.14 23.46 2.05
N ALA A 402 -15.21 24.80 2.00
CA ALA A 402 -15.55 25.63 3.15
C ALA A 402 -17.01 25.45 3.61
N GLU A 403 -17.94 25.34 2.65
CA GLU A 403 -19.36 25.08 2.95
C GLU A 403 -19.53 23.72 3.64
N ARG A 404 -18.87 22.67 3.12
CA ARG A 404 -18.87 21.33 3.74
C ARG A 404 -18.45 21.39 5.19
N GLU A 405 -17.35 22.08 5.50
CA GLU A 405 -16.86 22.19 6.87
C GLU A 405 -17.85 22.90 7.78
N SER A 406 -18.43 24.01 7.31
CA SER A 406 -19.43 24.75 8.07
C SER A 406 -20.64 23.88 8.41
N VAL A 407 -21.08 23.01 7.48
CA VAL A 407 -22.17 22.05 7.74
C VAL A 407 -21.75 20.97 8.75
N LEU A 408 -20.54 20.43 8.62
CA LEU A 408 -20.02 19.43 9.57
C LEU A 408 -20.00 19.97 11.01
N PHE A 409 -19.56 21.21 11.20
CA PHE A 409 -19.57 21.87 12.52
C PHE A 409 -20.99 22.13 13.04
N ARG A 410 -21.85 22.74 12.21
CA ARG A 410 -23.16 23.22 12.68
C ARG A 410 -24.21 22.13 12.82
N GLU A 411 -24.18 21.13 11.94
CA GLU A 411 -25.27 20.15 11.85
C GLU A 411 -24.84 18.72 12.21
N CYS A 412 -23.57 18.37 12.09
CA CYS A 412 -23.10 17.00 12.32
C CYS A 412 -22.40 16.79 13.67
N GLY A 413 -22.30 17.83 14.50
CA GLY A 413 -21.66 17.75 15.81
C GLY A 413 -20.13 17.57 15.75
N VAL A 414 -19.51 17.88 14.60
CA VAL A 414 -18.05 17.88 14.49
C VAL A 414 -17.50 19.01 15.36
N SER A 415 -16.58 18.66 16.26
CA SER A 415 -15.97 19.59 17.21
C SER A 415 -14.70 20.21 16.66
N LYS A 416 -13.93 19.46 15.86
CA LYS A 416 -12.69 19.91 15.23
C LYS A 416 -12.47 19.19 13.90
N ILE A 417 -11.87 19.91 12.94
CA ILE A 417 -11.40 19.36 11.67
C ILE A 417 -9.90 19.60 11.60
N VAL A 418 -9.12 18.55 11.36
CA VAL A 418 -7.66 18.61 11.18
C VAL A 418 -7.30 18.24 9.75
N ARG A 419 -6.76 19.22 9.02
CA ARG A 419 -6.27 19.04 7.66
C ARG A 419 -4.77 18.81 7.64
N PHE A 420 -4.35 17.80 6.90
CA PHE A 420 -2.95 17.54 6.64
C PHE A 420 -2.78 17.08 5.20
N ASN A 421 -1.66 17.42 4.59
CA ASN A 421 -1.30 16.97 3.26
C ASN A 421 -0.28 15.83 3.35
N PHE A 422 0.09 15.25 2.21
CA PHE A 422 1.06 14.17 2.19
C PHE A 422 2.44 14.55 2.77
N ALA A 423 2.87 15.82 2.63
CA ALA A 423 4.13 16.28 3.20
C ALA A 423 4.10 16.33 4.75
N ASP A 424 2.96 16.68 5.34
CA ASP A 424 2.77 16.60 6.80
C ASP A 424 2.88 15.15 7.30
N VAL A 425 2.35 14.19 6.53
CA VAL A 425 2.38 12.75 6.88
C VAL A 425 3.79 12.18 6.78
N VAL A 426 4.53 12.53 5.73
CA VAL A 426 5.95 12.15 5.59
C VAL A 426 6.76 12.76 6.73
N GLY A 427 6.58 14.07 6.98
CA GLY A 427 7.19 14.78 8.09
C GLY A 427 6.52 14.47 9.42
N VAL A 428 6.74 13.27 9.97
CA VAL A 428 6.09 12.69 11.17
C VAL A 428 5.79 13.71 12.28
N LYS A 429 6.75 14.57 12.64
CA LYS A 429 6.59 15.61 13.67
C LYS A 429 5.50 16.65 13.35
N ASN A 430 5.27 16.96 12.08
CA ASN A 430 4.23 17.88 11.63
C ASN A 430 2.84 17.27 11.82
N LEU A 431 2.64 16.03 11.36
CA LEU A 431 1.38 15.32 11.58
C LEU A 431 1.12 15.14 13.09
N GLU A 432 2.14 14.74 13.85
CA GLU A 432 2.06 14.59 15.29
C GLU A 432 1.58 15.88 15.98
N ARG A 433 2.22 17.02 15.69
CA ARG A 433 1.82 18.33 16.23
C ARG A 433 0.36 18.65 15.91
N LYS A 434 -0.06 18.49 14.65
CA LYS A 434 -1.44 18.76 14.22
C LYS A 434 -2.47 17.89 14.95
N LEU A 435 -2.18 16.61 15.14
CA LEU A 435 -3.06 15.68 15.84
C LEU A 435 -3.13 15.98 17.35
N VAL A 436 -2.01 16.36 17.98
CA VAL A 436 -1.97 16.82 19.37
C VAL A 436 -2.79 18.10 19.57
N GLU A 437 -2.60 19.10 18.71
CA GLU A 437 -3.37 20.36 18.75
C GLU A 437 -4.87 20.14 18.52
N ALA A 438 -5.21 19.20 17.65
CA ALA A 438 -6.59 18.75 17.46
C ALA A 438 -7.14 18.03 18.70
N GLY A 439 -6.30 17.50 19.59
CA GLY A 439 -6.71 16.75 20.77
C GLY A 439 -7.05 15.29 20.46
N VAL A 440 -6.48 14.73 19.39
CA VAL A 440 -6.63 13.30 19.09
C VAL A 440 -5.94 12.49 20.20
N PRO A 441 -6.65 11.59 20.90
CA PRO A 441 -6.08 10.85 22.01
C PRO A 441 -4.93 9.94 21.57
N ARG A 442 -3.92 9.80 22.43
CA ARG A 442 -2.98 8.68 22.35
C ARG A 442 -3.49 7.55 23.22
N ILE A 443 -3.61 6.38 22.62
CA ILE A 443 -4.00 5.15 23.30
C ILE A 443 -2.78 4.34 23.73
N MET A 444 -1.58 4.76 23.31
CA MET A 444 -0.31 4.11 23.63
C MET A 444 0.74 5.14 24.03
N ARG A 445 1.55 4.82 25.04
CA ARG A 445 2.80 5.54 25.30
C ARG A 445 3.84 5.05 24.29
N VAL A 446 4.23 5.91 23.35
CA VAL A 446 5.45 5.71 22.57
C VAL A 446 6.60 6.04 23.53
N GLY A 447 7.31 5.01 23.98
CA GLY A 447 8.46 5.12 24.88
C GLY A 447 9.76 5.27 24.12
#